data_AF-A0A965LDK5-F1
#
_entry.id   AF-A0A965LDK5-F1
#
_cell.length_a   1.000
_cell.length_b   1.000
_cell.length_c   1.000
_cell.angle_alpha   90.00
_cell.angle_beta   90.00
_cell.angle_gamma   90.00
#
_symmetry.space_group_name_H-M   'P 1'
#
loop_
_entity.id
_entity.type
_entity.pdbx_description
1 polymer ?
#
loop_
_entity_poly.entity_id
_entity_poly.type
_entity_poly.pdbx_seq_one_letter_code
_entity_poly.pdbx_strand_id
1 'polypeptide(L)' 'MSSLVKNPDLRTKAGRRAEIISQVKKSGGFTVFWITENQLRALVGTEMLKSGELIEDRKSHYPWHALKIAPRRK' A
#
# COMPACT_ATOMS: atom_id res chain seq x y z
N MET A 1 -9.67 -2.22 23.92
CA MET A 1 -8.54 -3.16 23.79
C MET A 1 -8.25 -3.34 22.30
N SER A 2 -7.26 -2.64 21.74
CA SER A 2 -6.89 -2.78 20.33
C SER A 2 -5.50 -3.37 20.28
N SER A 3 -5.39 -4.66 19.93
CA SER A 3 -4.13 -5.33 19.69
C SER A 3 -3.48 -4.72 18.43
N LEU A 4 -2.68 -3.68 18.65
CA LEU A 4 -1.73 -3.21 17.65
C LEU A 4 -0.77 -4.36 17.39
N VAL A 5 -0.97 -5.08 16.28
CA VAL A 5 0.00 -6.06 15.77
C VAL A 5 1.28 -5.29 15.52
N LYS A 6 2.20 -5.36 16.49
CA LYS A 6 3.36 -4.47 16.64
C LYS A 6 4.37 -4.61 15.49
N ASN A 7 4.27 -5.67 14.70
CA ASN A 7 4.94 -5.86 13.42
C ASN A 7 4.06 -6.75 12.52
N PRO A 8 3.57 -6.28 11.36
CA PRO A 8 2.81 -7.11 10.45
C PRO A 8 3.67 -8.28 9.93
N ASP A 9 3.12 -9.49 9.86
CA ASP A 9 3.82 -10.63 9.23
C ASP A 9 3.90 -10.42 7.72
N LEU A 10 5.07 -9.98 7.26
CA LEU A 10 5.37 -9.66 5.85
C LEU A 10 5.38 -10.89 4.94
N ARG A 11 5.21 -12.10 5.47
CA ARG A 11 5.02 -13.32 4.67
C ARG A 11 3.58 -13.52 4.23
N THR A 12 2.64 -12.75 4.79
CA THR A 12 1.21 -12.85 4.51
C THR A 12 0.71 -11.69 3.64
N LYS A 13 -0.38 -11.91 2.88
CA LYS A 13 -1.06 -10.83 2.15
C LYS A 13 -1.53 -9.71 3.09
N ALA A 14 -2.06 -10.07 4.26
CA ALA A 14 -2.54 -9.10 5.25
C ALA A 14 -1.40 -8.22 5.79
N GLY A 15 -0.24 -8.80 6.07
CA GLY A 15 0.93 -8.05 6.53
C GLY A 15 1.51 -7.14 5.44
N ARG A 16 1.58 -7.60 4.19
CA ARG A 16 1.98 -6.74 3.05
C ARG A 16 1.00 -5.60 2.81
N ARG A 17 -0.30 -5.85 2.94
CA ARG A 17 -1.33 -4.80 2.86
C ARG A 17 -1.11 -3.72 3.93
N ALA A 18 -0.84 -4.13 5.18
CA ALA A 18 -0.53 -3.21 6.28
C ALA A 18 0.77 -2.43 6.04
N GLU A 19 1.83 -3.07 5.51
CA GLU A 19 3.07 -2.43 5.11
C GLU A 19 2.85 -1.34 4.05
N ILE A 20 2.11 -1.66 2.98
CA ILE A 20 1.79 -0.72 1.90
C ILE A 20 0.97 0.47 2.43
N ILE A 21 -0.04 0.20 3.26
CA ILE A 21 -0.83 1.25 3.92
C ILE A 21 0.07 2.16 4.75
N SER A 22 1.00 1.60 5.52
CA SER A 22 1.94 2.36 6.35
C SER A 22 2.84 3.24 5.48
N GLN A 23 3.38 2.69 4.39
CA GLN A 23 4.21 3.40 3.43
C GLN A 23 3.45 4.59 2.80
N VAL A 24 2.22 4.36 2.35
CA VAL A 24 1.38 5.41 1.75
C VAL A 24 1.04 6.50 2.78
N LYS A 25 0.73 6.13 4.02
CA LYS A 25 0.49 7.11 5.09
C LYS A 25 1.72 7.95 5.43
N LYS A 26 2.92 7.34 5.41
CA LYS A 26 4.17 8.00 5.77
C LYS A 26 4.69 8.90 4.65
N SER A 27 4.57 8.47 3.40
CA SER A 27 5.25 9.12 2.26
C SER A 27 4.31 9.68 1.20
N GLY A 28 2.99 9.47 1.32
CA GLY A 28 2.01 9.89 0.31
C GLY A 28 2.06 9.07 -0.97
N GLY A 29 2.65 7.88 -0.93
CA GLY A 29 2.87 7.05 -2.11
C GLY A 29 4.07 6.11 -1.99
N PHE A 30 4.46 5.53 -3.12
CA PHE A 30 5.65 4.68 -3.24
C PHE A 30 6.21 4.70 -4.67
N THR A 31 7.46 4.27 -4.84
CA THR A 31 8.05 4.07 -6.16
C THR A 31 7.69 2.69 -6.72
N VAL A 32 7.74 2.56 -8.06
CA VAL A 32 7.66 1.26 -8.75
C VAL A 32 8.74 0.32 -8.20
N PHE A 33 9.97 0.79 -8.03
CA PHE A 33 11.07 -0.03 -7.50
C PHE A 33 10.74 -0.61 -6.12
N TRP A 34 10.27 0.23 -5.20
CA TRP A 34 9.89 -0.22 -3.87
C TRP A 34 8.77 -1.25 -3.94
N ILE A 35 7.68 -1.01 -4.68
CA ILE A 35 6.60 -1.98 -4.69
C ILE A 35 7.04 -3.33 -5.32
N THR A 36 7.92 -3.31 -6.34
CA THR A 36 8.37 -4.51 -7.06
C THR A 36 9.56 -5.26 -6.45
N GLU A 37 10.30 -4.67 -5.51
CA GLU A 37 11.38 -5.33 -4.75
C GLU A 37 10.95 -6.62 -4.03
N ASN A 38 9.64 -6.81 -3.81
CA ASN A 38 9.10 -8.05 -3.29
C ASN A 38 7.85 -8.47 -4.08
N GLN A 39 7.84 -9.71 -4.58
CA GLN A 39 6.77 -10.21 -5.43
C GLN A 39 5.39 -10.23 -4.74
N LEU A 40 5.32 -10.61 -3.47
CA LEU A 40 4.06 -10.62 -2.72
C LEU A 40 3.56 -9.19 -2.47
N ARG A 41 4.48 -8.27 -2.18
CA ARG A 41 4.17 -6.83 -2.04
C ARG A 41 3.61 -6.26 -3.35
N ALA A 42 4.23 -6.57 -4.50
CA ALA A 42 3.75 -6.16 -5.82
C ALA A 42 2.35 -6.68 -6.14
N LEU A 43 2.11 -7.97 -5.87
CA LEU A 43 0.82 -8.60 -6.06
C LEU A 43 -0.26 -7.94 -5.20
N VAL A 44 0.00 -7.75 -3.91
CA VAL A 44 -0.96 -7.10 -3.00
C VAL A 44 -1.19 -5.64 -3.40
N GLY A 45 -0.14 -4.88 -3.74
CA GLY A 45 -0.29 -3.50 -4.22
C GLY A 45 -1.17 -3.41 -5.47
N THR A 46 -1.02 -4.35 -6.40
CA THR A 46 -1.86 -4.44 -7.61
C THR A 46 -3.32 -4.77 -7.25
N GLU A 47 -3.57 -5.71 -6.33
CA GLU A 47 -4.92 -6.02 -5.84
C GLU A 47 -5.57 -4.80 -5.17
N MET A 48 -4.81 -4.05 -4.37
CA MET A 48 -5.29 -2.84 -3.70
C MET A 48 -5.64 -1.71 -4.67
N LEU A 49 -4.86 -1.51 -5.73
CA LEU A 49 -5.17 -0.56 -6.81
C LEU A 49 -6.42 -1.00 -7.59
N LYS A 50 -6.52 -2.28 -7.97
CA LYS A 50 -7.68 -2.82 -8.71
C LYS A 50 -8.99 -2.76 -7.92
N SER A 51 -8.91 -3.00 -6.60
CA SER A 51 -10.07 -2.92 -5.71
C SER A 51 -10.46 -1.49 -5.33
N GLY A 52 -9.65 -0.50 -5.70
CA GLY A 52 -9.88 0.90 -5.35
C GLY A 52 -9.57 1.24 -3.89
N GLU A 53 -8.86 0.38 -3.16
CA GLU A 53 -8.39 0.70 -1.81
C GLU A 53 -7.23 1.72 -1.84
N LEU A 54 -6.38 1.63 -2.87
CA LEU A 54 -5.40 2.65 -3.21
C LEU A 54 -5.91 3.40 -4.44
N ILE A 55 -5.92 4.72 -4.33
CA ILE A 55 -6.32 5.60 -5.43
C ILE A 55 -5.21 6.63 -5.66
N GLU A 56 -5.06 7.06 -6.92
CA GLU A 56 -4.15 8.14 -7.24
C GLU A 56 -4.60 9.43 -6.54
N ASP A 57 -3.67 10.05 -5.83
CA ASP A 57 -3.96 11.29 -5.11
C ASP A 57 -3.79 12.51 -6.02
N ARG A 58 -2.71 12.51 -6.80
CA ARG A 58 -2.35 13.56 -7.76
C ARG A 58 -1.58 12.96 -8.92
N LYS A 59 -1.47 13.72 -10.02
CA LYS A 59 -0.62 13.36 -11.15
C LYS A 59 0.80 13.11 -10.62
N SER A 60 1.30 11.91 -10.87
CA SER A 60 2.65 11.50 -10.49
C SER A 60 3.44 11.08 -11.72
N HIS A 61 4.76 11.17 -11.65
CA HIS A 61 5.66 10.85 -12.75
C HIS A 61 6.53 9.66 -12.37
N TYR A 62 6.83 8.82 -13.36
CA TYR A 62 7.68 7.65 -13.18
C TYR A 62 9.02 8.04 -12.52
N PRO A 63 9.50 7.26 -11.52
CA PRO A 63 8.95 6.00 -11.01
C PRO A 63 8.00 6.15 -9.81
N TRP A 64 7.60 7.37 -9.45
CA TRP A 64 6.78 7.63 -8.26
C TRP A 64 5.28 7.51 -8.54
N HIS A 65 4.55 6.83 -7.66
CA HIS A 65 3.09 6.82 -7.62
C HIS A 65 2.62 7.58 -6.38
N ALA A 66 1.97 8.73 -6.59
CA ALA A 66 1.32 9.48 -5.50
C ALA A 66 -0.06 8.88 -5.22
N LEU A 67 -0.23 8.31 -4.03
CA LEU A 67 -1.39 7.49 -3.69
C LEU A 67 -1.98 7.94 -2.36
N LYS A 68 -3.28 7.70 -2.20
CA LYS A 68 -3.98 7.80 -0.92
C LYS A 68 -4.85 6.56 -0.71
N ILE A 69 -5.23 6.36 0.55
CA ILE A 69 -6.11 5.26 0.95
C ILE A 69 -7.54 5.74 0.77
N ALA A 70 -8.36 4.95 0.07
CA ALA A 70 -9.76 5.29 -0.12
C ALA A 70 -10.49 5.36 1.23
N PRO A 71 -11.39 6.35 1.42
CA PRO A 71 -12.25 6.38 2.59
C PRO A 71 -13.13 5.14 2.58
N ARG A 72 -13.19 4.41 3.69
CA ARG A 72 -14.19 3.34 3.86
C ARG A 72 -15.56 3.98 3.67
N ARG A 73 -16.31 3.55 2.64
CA ARG A 73 -17.74 3.86 2.54
C ARG A 73 -18.38 3.31 3.82
N LYS A 74 -18.93 4.22 4.63
CA LYS A 74 -19.79 3.87 5.76
C LYS A 74 -21.10 3.29 5.25
#